data_AF-A0A6V8QE84-F1
#
_entry.id   AF-A0A6V8QE84-F1
#
_cell.length_a   1.000
_cell.length_b   1.000
_cell.length_c   1.000
_cell.angle_alpha   90.00
_cell.angle_beta   90.00
_cell.angle_gamma   90.00
#
_symmetry.space_group_name_H-M   'P 1'
#
loop_
_entity.id
_entity.type
_entity.pdbx_description
1 polymer ?
#
loop_
_entity_poly.entity_id
_entity_poly.type
_entity_poly.pdbx_seq_one_letter_code
_entity_poly.pdbx_strand_id
1 'polypeptide(L)'
;MIFHQIFHYGLITHELPHFDGVCRRGAGGHPQGAALGQEKGGSQTMKSVQVQLPDKLAAEVETLVKGGWFSSEAEVMRAALLDFVRHHRPELMERFLREDIAWALQQKGAKG
;
A
#
# COMPACT_ATOMS: atom_id res chain seq x y z
N MET A 1 17.51 2.92 -18.90
CA MET A 1 16.18 3.53 -18.71
C MET A 1 15.64 3.22 -17.31
N ILE A 2 16.28 3.75 -16.24
CA ILE A 2 15.82 3.62 -14.83
C ILE A 2 15.83 4.99 -14.13
N PHE A 3 15.81 6.09 -14.88
CA PHE A 3 15.96 7.44 -14.33
C PHE A 3 14.66 8.09 -13.81
N HIS A 4 13.54 7.35 -13.78
CA HIS A 4 12.22 7.94 -13.48
C HIS A 4 11.54 7.44 -12.20
N GLN A 5 12.13 6.49 -11.47
CA GLN A 5 11.44 5.88 -10.32
C GLN A 5 11.76 6.49 -8.96
N ILE A 6 12.70 7.45 -8.88
CA ILE A 6 13.22 7.98 -7.61
C ILE A 6 12.38 9.15 -7.05
N PHE A 7 11.59 9.85 -7.86
CA PHE A 7 10.91 11.08 -7.41
C PHE A 7 9.50 10.92 -6.80
N HIS A 8 8.94 9.72 -6.74
CA HIS A 8 7.53 9.55 -6.33
C HIS A 8 7.26 8.98 -4.93
N TYR A 9 8.29 8.72 -4.11
CA TYR A 9 8.10 8.13 -2.77
C TYR A 9 8.62 9.00 -1.62
N GLY A 10 8.45 10.32 -1.75
CA GLY A 10 8.61 11.27 -0.65
C GLY A 10 7.35 11.39 0.19
N LEU A 11 7.51 11.18 1.50
CA LEU A 11 6.64 11.64 2.60
C LEU A 11 5.22 11.08 2.69
N ILE A 12 5.06 9.98 3.43
CA ILE A 12 3.88 9.79 4.28
C ILE A 12 4.38 9.43 5.68
N THR A 13 4.76 10.47 6.42
CA THR A 13 4.77 10.44 7.88
C THR A 13 3.67 11.37 8.36
N HIS A 14 2.93 10.87 9.35
CA HIS A 14 1.95 11.54 10.22
C HIS A 14 0.46 11.36 9.90
N GLU A 15 -0.24 10.98 10.98
CA GLU A 15 -1.69 10.99 11.24
C GLU A 15 -2.48 9.70 10.98
N LEU A 16 -2.56 8.87 12.02
CA LEU A 16 -3.65 7.93 12.30
C LEU A 16 -4.95 8.73 12.54
N PRO A 17 -6.05 8.47 11.82
CA PRO A 17 -7.37 8.87 12.31
C PRO A 17 -7.97 7.77 13.19
N HIS A 18 -8.38 8.23 14.36
CA HIS A 18 -9.26 7.59 15.32
C HIS A 18 -10.52 7.02 14.65
N PHE A 19 -10.87 5.78 14.99
CA PHE A 19 -11.98 5.03 14.42
C PHE A 19 -13.27 5.32 15.21
N ASP A 20 -14.00 6.38 14.84
CA ASP A 20 -15.33 6.65 15.39
C ASP A 20 -16.42 6.14 14.44
N GLY A 21 -17.13 5.11 14.90
CA GLY A 21 -18.31 4.58 14.21
C GLY A 21 -19.57 5.39 14.54
N VAL A 22 -20.33 5.77 13.50
CA VAL A 22 -21.79 5.95 13.57
C VAL A 22 -22.41 5.68 12.19
N CYS A 23 -23.17 4.59 12.06
CA CYS A 23 -24.18 4.44 11.01
C CYS A 23 -25.38 5.33 11.32
N ARG A 24 -25.75 6.26 10.44
CA ARG A 24 -27.10 6.87 10.48
C ARG A 24 -27.69 7.10 9.09
N ARG A 25 -28.88 6.52 8.89
CA ARG A 25 -29.79 6.60 7.74
C ARG A 25 -30.59 7.91 7.79
N GLY A 26 -30.81 8.56 6.64
CA GLY A 26 -31.76 9.67 6.49
C GLY A 26 -31.92 10.08 5.03
N ALA A 27 -33.16 10.03 4.55
CA ALA A 27 -33.57 10.22 3.16
C ALA A 27 -33.94 11.69 2.83
N GLY A 28 -33.87 12.03 1.54
CA GLY A 28 -34.70 13.08 0.94
C GLY A 28 -33.96 14.21 0.22
N GLY A 29 -34.34 14.47 -1.03
CA GLY A 29 -34.17 15.75 -1.71
C GLY A 29 -33.14 15.80 -2.85
N HIS A 30 -33.63 15.79 -4.09
CA HIS A 30 -32.94 16.24 -5.30
C HIS A 30 -33.65 17.55 -5.77
N PRO A 31 -33.15 18.38 -6.73
CA PRO A 31 -31.84 18.46 -7.40
C PRO A 31 -31.19 19.87 -7.39
N GLN A 32 -30.07 19.94 -8.12
CA GLN A 32 -29.58 21.07 -8.95
C GLN A 32 -28.58 22.07 -8.37
N GLY A 33 -27.34 21.94 -8.88
CA GLY A 33 -26.64 23.08 -9.46
C GLY A 33 -25.56 23.74 -8.62
N ALA A 34 -24.38 23.12 -8.54
CA ALA A 34 -23.14 23.86 -8.39
C ALA A 34 -21.98 23.06 -9.00
N ALA A 35 -21.34 23.68 -9.99
CA ALA A 35 -20.11 23.21 -10.58
C ALA A 35 -19.03 23.06 -9.50
N LEU A 36 -18.70 21.83 -9.15
CA LEU A 36 -17.41 21.49 -8.56
C LEU A 36 -16.64 20.70 -9.59
N GLY A 37 -15.44 21.19 -9.87
CA GLY A 37 -14.49 20.54 -10.75
C GLY A 37 -14.44 19.06 -10.44
N GLN A 38 -14.45 18.26 -11.50
CA GLN A 38 -14.18 16.84 -11.39
C GLN A 38 -12.75 16.70 -10.87
N GLU A 39 -12.59 16.65 -9.55
CA GLU A 39 -11.47 15.95 -8.95
C GLU A 39 -11.55 14.54 -9.52
N LYS A 40 -10.61 14.20 -10.40
CA LYS A 40 -10.39 12.82 -10.82
C LYS A 40 -10.08 12.04 -9.56
N GLY A 41 -11.13 11.50 -8.93
CA GLY A 41 -11.01 10.48 -7.92
C GLY A 41 -10.14 9.39 -8.52
N GLY A 42 -8.93 9.26 -7.98
CA GLY A 42 -7.98 8.25 -8.42
C GLY A 42 -8.68 6.90 -8.33
N SER A 43 -9.09 6.37 -9.47
CA SER A 43 -9.63 5.02 -9.59
C SER A 43 -8.51 4.09 -9.14
N GLN A 44 -8.53 3.71 -7.87
CA GLN A 44 -7.62 2.72 -7.32
C GLN A 44 -7.82 1.46 -8.15
N THR A 45 -6.89 1.18 -9.06
CA THR A 45 -6.96 -0.02 -9.90
C THR A 45 -6.76 -1.24 -9.01
N MET A 46 -7.85 -1.89 -8.62
CA MET A 46 -7.81 -3.11 -7.84
C MET A 46 -7.13 -4.21 -8.68
N LYS A 47 -6.11 -4.84 -8.10
CA LYS A 47 -5.42 -5.99 -8.69
C LYS A 47 -5.70 -7.20 -7.82
N SER A 48 -6.08 -8.31 -8.44
CA SER A 48 -6.20 -9.60 -7.76
C SER A 48 -4.96 -10.45 -7.99
N VAL A 49 -4.56 -11.18 -6.97
CA VAL A 49 -3.47 -12.15 -7.03
C VAL A 49 -4.02 -13.47 -6.47
N GLN A 50 -3.80 -14.56 -7.19
CA GLN A 50 -4.14 -15.91 -6.72
C GLN A 50 -2.84 -16.64 -6.38
N VAL A 51 -2.77 -17.23 -5.20
CA VAL A 51 -1.60 -17.96 -4.71
C VAL A 51 -2.08 -19.23 -4.01
N GLN A 52 -1.37 -20.33 -4.23
CA GLN A 52 -1.59 -21.55 -3.47
C GLN A 52 -0.85 -21.48 -2.15
N LEU A 53 -1.54 -21.78 -1.06
CA LEU A 53 -0.99 -21.77 0.30
C LEU A 53 -0.82 -23.21 0.77
N PRO A 54 0.25 -23.54 1.51
CA PRO A 54 0.34 -24.80 2.21
C PRO A 54 -0.82 -24.96 3.20
N ASP A 55 -1.37 -26.17 3.32
CA ASP A 55 -2.56 -26.45 4.15
C ASP A 55 -2.41 -25.96 5.60
N LYS A 56 -1.21 -26.12 6.17
CA LYS A 56 -0.91 -25.63 7.53
C LYS A 56 -1.10 -24.13 7.65
N LEU A 57 -0.61 -23.36 6.67
CA LEU A 57 -0.71 -21.91 6.69
C LEU A 57 -2.17 -21.46 6.45
N ALA A 58 -2.90 -22.15 5.59
CA ALA A 58 -4.34 -21.91 5.41
C ALA A 58 -5.12 -22.13 6.72
N ALA A 59 -4.80 -23.19 7.48
CA ALA A 59 -5.41 -23.47 8.78
C ALA A 59 -5.10 -22.40 9.83
N GLU A 60 -3.89 -21.83 9.82
CA GLU A 60 -3.53 -20.71 10.70
C GLU A 60 -4.35 -19.45 10.35
N VAL A 61 -4.49 -19.12 9.07
CA VAL A 61 -5.33 -18.01 8.60
C VAL A 61 -6.78 -18.21 9.04
N GLU A 62 -7.32 -19.42 8.88
CA GLU A 62 -8.68 -19.73 9.30
C GLU A 62 -8.86 -19.57 10.83
N THR A 63 -7.86 -19.96 11.61
CA THR A 63 -7.86 -19.80 13.08
C THR A 63 -7.92 -18.33 13.48
N LEU A 64 -7.22 -17.44 12.77
CA LEU A 64 -7.25 -15.99 13.02
C LEU A 64 -8.63 -15.39 12.74
N VAL A 65 -9.30 -15.84 11.67
CA VAL A 65 -10.66 -15.39 11.33
C VAL A 65 -11.67 -15.93 12.35
N LYS A 66 -11.63 -17.23 12.67
CA LYS A 66 -12.49 -17.87 13.67
C LYS A 66 -12.31 -17.28 15.06
N GLY A 67 -11.09 -16.84 15.39
CA GLY A 67 -10.78 -16.14 16.62
C GLY A 67 -11.32 -14.71 16.69
N GLY A 68 -11.92 -14.18 15.61
CA GLY A 68 -12.48 -12.83 15.56
C GLY A 68 -11.45 -11.71 15.41
N TRP A 69 -10.19 -12.04 15.14
CA TRP A 69 -9.14 -11.04 14.91
C TRP A 69 -9.28 -10.36 13.54
N PHE A 70 -9.84 -11.07 12.56
CA PHE A 70 -10.09 -10.58 11.22
C PHE A 70 -11.48 -11.00 10.74
N SER A 71 -12.07 -10.19 9.88
CA SER A 71 -13.41 -10.41 9.33
C SER A 71 -13.42 -11.43 8.19
N SER A 72 -12.27 -11.61 7.52
CA SER A 72 -12.12 -12.55 6.40
C SER A 72 -10.67 -12.93 6.15
N GLU A 73 -10.44 -14.06 5.50
CA GLU A 73 -9.09 -14.50 5.07
C GLU A 73 -8.44 -13.46 4.16
N ALA A 74 -9.22 -12.84 3.26
CA ALA A 74 -8.73 -11.80 2.37
C ALA A 74 -8.22 -10.57 3.14
N GLU A 75 -8.79 -10.27 4.30
CA GLU A 75 -8.31 -9.19 5.18
C GLU A 75 -6.97 -9.56 5.83
N VAL A 76 -6.82 -10.80 6.31
CA VAL A 76 -5.55 -11.32 6.83
C VAL A 76 -4.46 -11.20 5.78
N MET A 77 -4.73 -11.63 4.54
CA MET A 77 -3.75 -11.60 3.45
C MET A 77 -3.34 -10.16 3.09
N ARG A 78 -4.29 -9.22 3.05
CA ARG A 78 -3.98 -7.80 2.80
C ARG A 78 -3.15 -7.20 3.93
N ALA A 79 -3.49 -7.50 5.18
CA ALA A 79 -2.77 -7.01 6.36
C ALA A 79 -1.34 -7.55 6.39
N ALA A 80 -1.16 -8.86 6.23
CA ALA A 80 0.15 -9.51 6.20
C ALA A 80 1.03 -8.97 5.06
N LEU A 81 0.48 -8.80 3.85
CA LEU A 81 1.25 -8.27 2.73
C LEU A 81 1.66 -6.80 2.94
N LEU A 82 0.75 -5.98 3.48
CA LEU A 82 1.05 -4.59 3.80
C LEU A 82 2.15 -4.50 4.86
N ASP A 83 2.07 -5.34 5.88
CA ASP A 83 3.06 -5.41 6.95
C ASP A 83 4.43 -5.85 6.44
N PHE A 84 4.47 -6.91 5.63
CA PHE A 84 5.69 -7.43 5.01
C PHE A 84 6.39 -6.36 4.14
N VAL A 85 5.63 -5.67 3.27
CA VAL A 85 6.18 -4.62 2.42
C VAL A 85 6.73 -3.46 3.25
N ARG A 86 6.01 -3.04 4.30
CA ARG A 86 6.46 -1.96 5.18
C ARG A 86 7.75 -2.31 5.90
N HIS A 87 7.87 -3.54 6.39
CA HIS A 87 9.05 -4.00 7.11
C HIS A 87 10.30 -4.14 6.23
N HIS A 88 10.15 -4.51 4.96
CA HIS A 88 11.30 -4.76 4.06
C HIS A 88 11.64 -3.59 3.13
N ARG A 89 10.75 -2.60 3.01
CA ARG A 89 11.00 -1.40 2.21
C ARG A 89 12.30 -0.67 2.59
N PRO A 90 12.65 -0.45 3.88
CA PRO A 90 13.86 0.29 4.24
C PRO A 90 15.15 -0.40 3.77
N GLU A 91 15.22 -1.73 3.90
CA GLU A 91 16.38 -2.51 3.47
C GLU A 91 16.57 -2.44 1.94
N LEU A 92 15.47 -2.57 1.18
CA LEU A 92 15.49 -2.39 -0.26
C LEU A 92 15.94 -0.97 -0.66
N MET A 93 15.47 0.05 0.06
CA MET A 93 15.87 1.43 -0.19
C MET A 93 17.37 1.63 0.07
N GLU A 94 17.89 1.11 1.18
CA GLU A 94 19.31 1.23 1.50
C GLU A 94 20.18 0.60 0.40
N ARG A 95 19.80 -0.59 -0.08
CA ARG A 95 20.53 -1.26 -1.16
C ARG A 95 20.52 -0.43 -2.44
N PHE A 96 19.38 0.09 -2.85
CA PHE A 96 19.27 0.92 -4.06
C PHE A 96 20.08 2.22 -3.94
N LEU A 97 20.08 2.88 -2.79
CA LEU A 97 20.90 4.07 -2.56
C LEU A 97 22.40 3.76 -2.69
N ARG A 98 22.85 2.62 -2.15
CA ARG A 98 24.26 2.18 -2.25
C ARG A 98 24.64 1.88 -3.69
N GLU A 99 23.78 1.21 -4.44
CA GLU A 99 23.98 0.94 -5.86
C GLU A 99 24.08 2.23 -6.69
N ASP A 100 23.20 3.20 -6.41
CA ASP A 100 23.23 4.52 -7.07
C ASP A 100 24.53 5.28 -6.79
N ILE A 101 25.01 5.27 -5.53
CA ILE A 101 26.29 5.90 -5.17
C ILE A 101 27.47 5.20 -5.85
N ALA A 102 27.50 3.86 -5.81
CA ALA A 102 28.56 3.08 -6.42
C ALA A 102 28.66 3.34 -7.92
N TRP A 103 27.51 3.41 -8.60
CA TRP A 103 27.44 3.78 -10.00
C TRP A 103 27.94 5.21 -10.26
N ALA A 104 27.52 6.20 -9.46
CA ALA A 104 27.96 7.59 -9.63
C ALA A 104 29.50 7.73 -9.46
N LEU A 105 30.08 7.00 -8.52
CA LEU A 105 31.53 6.95 -8.32
C LEU A 105 32.27 6.32 -9.52
N GLN A 106 31.73 5.24 -10.09
CA GLN A 106 32.28 4.60 -11.28
C GLN A 106 32.25 5.55 -12.49
N GLN A 107 31.14 6.27 -12.69
CA GLN A 107 31.00 7.24 -13.78
C GLN A 107 31.93 8.46 -13.62
N LYS A 108 32.18 8.89 -12.37
CA LYS A 108 33.14 9.96 -12.07
C LYS A 108 34.59 9.51 -12.35
N GLY A 109 34.93 8.26 -12.05
CA GLY A 109 36.25 7.69 -12.32
C GLY A 109 36.52 7.39 -13.80
N ALA A 110 35.48 7.04 -14.58
CA ALA A 110 35.60 6.74 -16.01
C ALA A 110 35.76 7.98 -16.92
N LYS A 111 35.67 9.20 -16.36
CA LYS A 111 35.86 10.47 -17.07
C LYS A 111 37.21 11.15 -16.75
N GLY A 112 38.13 10.47 -16.08
CA GLY A 112 39.47 10.94 -15.76
C GLY A 112 40.53 10.42 -16.71
#